data_AF-A0A1C5LQY7-F1
#
_entry.id   AF-A0A1C5LQY7-F1
#
_cell.length_a   1.000
_cell.length_b   1.000
_cell.length_c   1.000
_cell.angle_alpha   90.00
_cell.angle_beta   90.00
_cell.angle_gamma   90.00
#
_symmetry.space_group_name_H-M   'P 1'
#
loop_
_entity.id
_entity.type
_entity.pdbx_description
1 polymer ?
#
loop_
_entity_poly.entity_id
_entity_poly.type
_entity_poly.pdbx_seq_one_letter_code
_entity_poly.pdbx_strand_id
1 'polypeptide(L)' 'MEKKMDIERRVYSAEEIQEILGIKRSATYNYLTKVYKDGGPFLVHKIGTMYRVPKEDFDAWLCGEKK' A
#
# COMPACT_ATOMS: atom_id res chain seq x y z
N MET A 1 -8.11 -5.97 24.66
CA MET A 1 -6.82 -5.53 24.06
C MET A 1 -6.65 -6.23 22.71
N GLU A 2 -7.63 -6.09 21.80
CA GLU A 2 -7.83 -7.05 20.69
C GLU A 2 -7.84 -6.44 19.28
N LYS A 3 -7.97 -5.12 19.11
CA LYS A 3 -8.10 -4.51 17.76
C LYS A 3 -6.81 -4.44 16.92
N LYS A 4 -5.65 -4.82 17.48
CA LYS A 4 -4.36 -4.69 16.78
C LYS A 4 -4.11 -5.83 15.77
N MET A 5 -4.66 -7.02 16.00
CA MET A 5 -4.36 -8.22 15.20
C MET A 5 -5.08 -8.29 13.85
N ASP A 6 -6.18 -7.56 13.67
CA ASP A 6 -6.97 -7.58 12.43
C ASP A 6 -6.49 -6.58 11.39
N ILE A 7 -5.94 -5.44 11.83
CA ILE A 7 -5.54 -4.35 10.94
C ILE A 7 -4.25 -4.71 10.19
N GLU A 8 -3.25 -5.25 10.89
CA GLU A 8 -1.98 -5.65 10.26
C GLU A 8 -2.16 -6.79 9.24
N ARG A 9 -3.19 -7.62 9.39
CA ARG A 9 -3.53 -8.65 8.40
C ARG A 9 -4.12 -8.07 7.11
N ARG A 10 -4.73 -6.88 7.18
CA ARG A 10 -5.49 -6.25 6.09
C ARG A 10 -4.74 -5.16 5.33
N VAL A 11 -3.50 -4.86 5.71
CA VAL A 11 -2.68 -3.85 5.05
C VAL A 11 -1.34 -4.44 4.62
N TYR A 12 -0.83 -4.03 3.46
CA TYR A 12 0.54 -4.24 3.05
C TYR A 12 1.44 -3.14 3.60
N SER A 13 2.64 -3.54 4.01
CA SER A 13 3.78 -2.67 4.23
C SER A 13 4.45 -2.28 2.91
N ALA A 14 5.27 -1.23 2.93
CA ALA A 14 6.06 -0.83 1.76
C ALA A 14 7.02 -1.92 1.28
N GLU A 15 7.49 -2.78 2.18
CA GLU A 15 8.37 -3.91 1.87
C GLU A 15 7.61 -5.02 1.15
N GLU A 16 6.42 -5.39 1.64
CA GLU A 16 5.55 -6.35 0.93
C GLU A 16 5.18 -5.84 -0.46
N ILE A 17 4.84 -4.55 -0.62
CA ILE A 17 4.53 -3.97 -1.94
C ILE A 17 5.76 -4.00 -2.84
N GLN A 18 6.96 -3.79 -2.29
CA GLN A 18 8.21 -3.91 -3.05
C GLN A 18 8.38 -5.33 -3.58
N GLU A 19 8.12 -6.35 -2.75
CA GLU A 19 8.20 -7.76 -3.15
C GLU A 19 7.12 -8.12 -4.17
N ILE A 20 5.87 -7.67 -3.97
CA ILE A 20 4.74 -7.95 -4.87
C ILE A 20 4.96 -7.29 -6.25
N LEU A 21 5.44 -6.05 -6.28
CA LEU A 21 5.70 -5.34 -7.54
C LEU A 21 7.07 -5.68 -8.17
N GLY A 22 7.96 -6.33 -7.42
CA GLY A 22 9.32 -6.66 -7.88
C GLY A 22 10.19 -5.45 -8.24
N ILE A 23 9.87 -4.27 -7.71
CA ILE A 23 10.59 -3.02 -8.01
C ILE A 23 11.61 -2.65 -6.92
N LYS A 24 12.54 -1.77 -7.24
CA LYS A 24 13.53 -1.28 -6.26
C LYS A 24 12.85 -0.45 -5.16
N ARG A 25 13.39 -0.54 -3.94
CA ARG A 25 12.93 0.22 -2.76
C ARG A 25 12.64 1.69 -3.05
N SER A 26 13.57 2.40 -3.69
CA SER A 26 13.41 3.83 -4.02
C SER A 26 12.22 4.08 -4.96
N ALA A 27 11.98 3.21 -5.94
CA ALA A 27 10.83 3.30 -6.82
C ALA A 27 9.53 3.06 -6.05
N THR A 28 9.49 2.08 -5.13
CA THR A 28 8.32 1.81 -4.27
C THR A 28 7.93 3.03 -3.43
N TYR A 29 8.88 3.63 -2.71
CA TYR A 29 8.58 4.80 -1.87
C TYR A 29 8.16 6.02 -2.70
N ASN A 30 8.80 6.26 -3.85
CA ASN A 30 8.40 7.33 -4.75
C ASN A 30 6.98 7.11 -5.29
N TYR A 31 6.65 5.86 -5.65
CA TYR A 31 5.33 5.50 -6.12
C TYR A 31 4.27 5.68 -5.03
N LEU A 32 4.47 5.12 -3.84
CA LEU A 32 3.55 5.27 -2.71
C LEU A 32 3.35 6.74 -2.31
N THR A 33 4.42 7.55 -2.36
CA THR A 33 4.34 8.99 -2.11
C THR A 33 3.51 9.69 -3.18
N LYS A 34 3.66 9.30 -4.45
CA LYS A 34 2.88 9.86 -5.55
C LYS A 34 1.41 9.49 -5.39
N VAL A 35 1.09 8.21 -5.19
CA VAL A 35 -0.28 7.73 -4.96
C VAL A 35 -0.92 8.42 -3.76
N TYR A 36 -0.18 8.58 -2.66
CA TYR A 36 -0.66 9.33 -1.49
C TYR A 36 -0.98 10.80 -1.79
N LYS A 37 -0.17 11.46 -2.64
CA LYS A 37 -0.38 12.87 -3.03
C LYS A 37 -1.50 13.05 -4.05
N ASP A 38 -1.56 12.17 -5.04
CA ASP A 38 -2.53 12.22 -6.14
C ASP A 38 -3.91 11.70 -5.68
N GLY A 39 -3.95 10.89 -4.61
CA GLY A 39 -5.18 10.30 -4.07
C GLY A 39 -5.68 9.08 -4.85
N GLY A 40 -4.88 8.53 -5.76
CA GLY A 40 -5.23 7.36 -6.57
C GLY A 40 -3.99 6.71 -7.17
N PRO A 41 -4.07 5.45 -7.64
CA PRO A 41 -5.28 4.65 -7.91
C PRO A 41 -5.83 3.83 -6.72
N PHE A 42 -5.14 3.81 -5.57
CA PHE A 42 -5.58 3.13 -4.35
C PHE A 42 -5.25 3.95 -3.10
N LEU A 43 -5.88 3.60 -1.97
CA LEU A 43 -5.70 4.31 -0.71
C LEU A 43 -4.34 3.98 -0.07
N VAL A 44 -3.61 5.03 0.32
CA VAL A 44 -2.36 4.89 1.07
C VAL A 44 -2.50 5.62 2.41
N HIS A 45 -2.33 4.90 3.51
CA HIS A 45 -2.29 5.47 4.85
C HIS A 45 -0.83 5.71 5.23
N LYS A 46 -0.47 6.98 5.39
CA LYS A 46 0.84 7.36 5.91
C LYS A 46 0.76 7.50 7.44
N ILE A 47 1.45 6.62 8.16
CA ILE A 47 1.53 6.63 9.61
C ILE A 47 2.97 6.97 10.00
N GLY A 48 3.21 8.26 10.27
CA GLY A 48 4.56 8.78 10.52
C GLY A 48 5.47 8.60 9.30
N THR A 49 6.48 7.73 9.41
CA THR A 49 7.41 7.36 8.32
C THR A 49 7.02 6.08 7.59
N MET A 50 6.00 5.37 8.07
CA MET A 50 5.54 4.11 7.50
C MET A 50 4.37 4.32 6.55
N TYR A 51 4.35 3.54 5.47
CA TYR A 51 3.22 3.45 4.56
C TYR A 51 2.47 2.14 4.83
N ARG A 52 1.14 2.24 4.89
CA ARG A 52 0.21 1.13 5.04
C ARG A 52 -0.84 1.22 3.94
N VAL A 53 -0.94 0.18 3.13
CA VAL A 53 -1.86 0.13 1.99
C VAL A 53 -2.87 -0.98 2.23
N PRO A 54 -4.19 -0.72 2.20
CA PRO A 54 -5.18 -1.79 2.32
C PRO A 54 -4.98 -2.83 1.21
N LYS A 55 -4.94 -4.12 1.59
CA LYS A 55 -4.72 -5.22 0.64
C LYS A 55 -5.81 -5.24 -0.41
N GLU A 56 -7.07 -5.14 0.02
CA GLU A 56 -8.25 -5.16 -0.85
C GLU A 56 -8.19 -4.11 -1.98
N ASP A 57 -7.87 -2.85 -1.67
CA ASP A 57 -7.75 -1.80 -2.69
C ASP A 57 -6.52 -2.00 -3.58
N PHE A 58 -5.40 -2.47 -3.01
CA PHE A 58 -4.18 -2.72 -3.78
C PHE A 58 -4.33 -3.90 -4.74
N ASP A 59 -4.91 -5.02 -4.28
CA ASP A 59 -5.17 -6.21 -5.08
C ASP A 59 -6.19 -5.89 -6.19
N ALA A 60 -7.26 -5.15 -5.90
CA ALA A 60 -8.22 -4.70 -6.90
C ALA A 60 -7.55 -3.82 -7.98
N TRP A 61 -6.61 -2.95 -7.59
CA TRP A 61 -5.81 -2.19 -8.54
C TRP A 61 -4.85 -3.08 -9.34
N LEU A 62 -4.16 -4.03 -8.70
CA LEU A 62 -3.21 -4.93 -9.34
C LEU A 62 -3.88 -5.86 -10.36
N CYS A 63 -5.09 -6.33 -10.06
CA CYS A 63 -5.94 -7.09 -10.98
C CYS A 63 -6.52 -6.24 -12.12
N GLY A 64 -6.35 -4.91 -12.09
CA GLY A 64 -6.87 -3.99 -13.10
C GLY A 64 -8.38 -3.78 -13.03
N GLU A 65 -9.02 -4.05 -11.89
CA GLU A 65 -10.47 -3.91 -11.70
C GLU A 65 -10.94 -2.45 -11.52
N LYS A 66 -10.01 -1.51 -11.29
CA LYS A 66 -10.29 -0.07 -11.32
C LYS A 66 -9.57 0.58 -12.51
N LYS A 67 -10.37 1.16 -13.42
CA LYS A 67 -9.95 1.88 -14.62
C LYS A 67 -10.28 3.36 -14.51
#